data_AF-A0A7S2QF89-F1
#
_entry.id   AF-A0A7S2QF89-F1
#
_cell.length_a   1.000
_cell.length_b   1.000
_cell.length_c   1.000
_cell.angle_alpha   90.00
_cell.angle_beta   90.00
_cell.angle_gamma   90.00
#
_symmetry.space_group_name_H-M   'P 1'
#
loop_
_entity.id
_entity.type
_entity.pdbx_description
1 polymer ?
#
loop_
_entity_poly.entity_id
_entity_poly.type
_entity_poly.pdbx_seq_one_letter_code
_entity_poly.pdbx_strand_id
1 'polypeptide(L)'
;PVRSSRPSPHPARPSPAVLAAAAQGSAMVPLDSAVAPAEQLADLRRRFALLEGERKASFETAQLSMHQNKEIINQMKEENKALRAEISRMHGEKPQSTEQQVESVMNEVQALQRKFDALYASNNKRRRRLDNLGCKLDELSTGSQLFSSEAAPEMRQIRVLENRLDKSMVKHNEANSIKTTYQAIVKRLREERMGFDNRLAGIERTLKSKERDYEELLLLSHDAYHAKEMAQAELHRFEQGVMEERNQRDREVQDKKALVEQRVAMNRKLEDSQRELRERQAEQAVAEAAEKKAAQVSAAGVEQASEEQQKLEDYEEALAAIKDATGVDDANEVIQKFLTQEDTQCKLQQQMKDNQEKIERLSEERTKFRMQVEELKFSSGGVANRRQAIEDFEKHLSEVGEKFDRNRARYERVAKMLIDMKAGVDNLADKLVPIKLEGGALAETGDESVEDTLQQCEAKLLRLLGLAGTGKAASGDIERYEEKLMLRSQTTARVQLPDKDDGSDDDDDFDGENDEDVWHRNQ
;
A
#
# COMPACT_ATOMS: atom_id res chain seq x y z
N PRO A 1 -2.70 -90.35 -80.92
CA PRO A 1 -1.99 -90.65 -82.18
C PRO A 1 -0.53 -91.04 -81.93
N VAL A 2 -0.27 -92.37 -81.96
CA VAL A 2 0.95 -93.03 -82.50
C VAL A 2 2.27 -92.69 -81.77
N ARG A 3 2.73 -93.45 -80.75
CA ARG A 3 3.49 -94.74 -80.82
C ARG A 3 4.51 -94.72 -81.97
N SER A 4 5.82 -94.86 -81.80
CA SER A 4 6.59 -96.06 -81.41
C SER A 4 7.94 -95.89 -82.15
N SER A 5 9.11 -96.17 -81.59
CA SER A 5 9.68 -97.52 -81.70
C SER A 5 10.90 -97.71 -80.78
N ARG A 6 10.82 -98.75 -79.95
CA ARG A 6 11.94 -99.66 -79.58
C ARG A 6 11.92 -100.81 -80.60
N PRO A 7 12.96 -101.67 -80.80
CA PRO A 7 13.68 -102.47 -79.77
C PRO A 7 15.21 -102.68 -80.08
N SER A 8 16.18 -103.01 -79.20
CA SER A 8 16.56 -104.28 -78.51
C SER A 8 16.40 -105.58 -79.33
N PRO A 9 17.13 -106.72 -79.10
CA PRO A 9 18.38 -107.01 -78.34
C PRO A 9 19.30 -108.14 -78.94
N HIS A 10 20.33 -108.55 -78.18
CA HIS A 10 20.71 -109.97 -77.89
C HIS A 10 21.91 -110.67 -78.59
N PRO A 11 22.48 -111.76 -77.99
CA PRO A 11 23.87 -111.79 -77.50
C PRO A 11 24.76 -112.90 -78.10
N ALA A 12 26.05 -112.85 -77.76
CA ALA A 12 27.02 -113.92 -77.99
C ALA A 12 26.94 -115.02 -76.92
N ARG A 13 27.09 -116.29 -77.36
CA ARG A 13 27.46 -117.44 -76.52
C ARG A 13 28.42 -118.36 -77.29
N PRO A 14 29.23 -119.18 -76.59
CA PRO A 14 30.56 -119.55 -77.04
C PRO A 14 30.70 -121.02 -77.47
N SER A 15 31.81 -121.26 -78.16
CA SER A 15 32.38 -122.56 -78.56
C SER A 15 32.80 -123.42 -77.35
N PRO A 16 32.97 -124.74 -77.55
CA PRO A 16 34.08 -125.44 -76.93
C PRO A 16 34.88 -126.28 -77.94
N ALA A 17 36.21 -126.22 -77.82
CA ALA A 17 37.18 -127.05 -78.54
C ALA A 17 37.71 -128.13 -77.57
N VAL A 18 37.62 -129.43 -77.91
CA VAL A 18 38.68 -130.29 -78.51
C VAL A 18 39.51 -131.05 -77.46
N LEU A 19 39.69 -132.36 -77.69
CA LEU A 19 40.94 -133.18 -77.59
C LEU A 19 40.52 -134.68 -77.52
N ALA A 20 40.73 -135.54 -78.52
CA ALA A 20 41.99 -136.16 -79.04
C ALA A 20 42.69 -137.02 -77.95
N ALA A 21 43.20 -138.25 -78.15
CA ALA A 21 43.52 -139.08 -79.32
C ALA A 21 43.89 -140.54 -78.91
N ALA A 22 43.84 -141.48 -79.88
CA ALA A 22 44.73 -142.65 -80.18
C ALA A 22 44.96 -143.77 -79.10
N ALA A 23 45.29 -145.04 -79.39
CA ALA A 23 45.85 -145.77 -80.54
C ALA A 23 45.55 -147.29 -80.43
N GLN A 24 45.21 -147.99 -81.52
CA GLN A 24 45.98 -149.06 -82.25
C GLN A 24 46.45 -150.33 -81.51
N GLY A 25 46.25 -151.51 -82.13
CA GLY A 25 47.02 -152.74 -81.84
C GLY A 25 46.37 -154.04 -82.34
N SER A 26 47.11 -154.86 -83.09
CA SER A 26 46.65 -155.93 -84.01
C SER A 26 46.85 -157.37 -83.51
N ALA A 27 46.02 -158.28 -84.01
CA ALA A 27 46.20 -159.70 -84.41
C ALA A 27 46.98 -160.75 -83.56
N MET A 28 46.38 -161.96 -83.43
CA MET A 28 46.79 -163.24 -84.08
C MET A 28 46.50 -164.51 -83.23
N VAL A 29 46.21 -165.61 -83.91
CA VAL A 29 45.70 -166.96 -83.53
C VAL A 29 46.80 -168.01 -83.89
N PRO A 30 46.77 -169.34 -83.58
CA PRO A 30 46.40 -170.17 -82.41
C PRO A 30 47.54 -171.10 -81.90
N LEU A 31 47.19 -172.00 -80.97
CA LEU A 31 47.99 -173.01 -80.24
C LEU A 31 48.41 -174.27 -81.01
N ASP A 32 49.49 -174.87 -80.51
CA ASP A 32 50.14 -176.12 -80.91
C ASP A 32 49.85 -177.30 -79.94
N SER A 33 50.21 -178.48 -80.43
CA SER A 33 49.98 -179.86 -80.02
C SER A 33 50.50 -180.33 -78.63
N ALA A 34 50.02 -181.51 -78.24
CA ALA A 34 49.90 -182.05 -76.89
C ALA A 34 51.10 -182.86 -76.37
N VAL A 35 51.35 -182.84 -75.03
CA VAL A 35 51.95 -183.95 -74.26
C VAL A 35 51.50 -183.95 -72.77
N ALA A 36 51.08 -185.14 -72.31
CA ALA A 36 51.04 -185.81 -70.99
C ALA A 36 50.35 -185.25 -69.69
N PRO A 37 49.79 -186.15 -68.83
CA PRO A 37 48.70 -185.81 -67.89
C PRO A 37 49.11 -185.50 -66.44
N ALA A 38 50.39 -185.65 -66.06
CA ALA A 38 50.82 -185.45 -64.66
C ALA A 38 51.06 -183.97 -64.29
N GLU A 39 51.37 -183.12 -65.27
CA GLU A 39 51.51 -181.66 -65.09
C GLU A 39 50.17 -180.92 -64.98
N GLN A 40 49.08 -181.52 -65.47
CA GLN A 40 47.76 -180.87 -65.51
C GLN A 40 47.19 -180.58 -64.11
N LEU A 41 47.54 -181.36 -63.09
CA LEU A 41 46.98 -181.22 -61.74
C LEU A 41 47.70 -180.15 -60.89
N ALA A 42 48.99 -179.89 -61.19
CA ALA A 42 49.76 -178.83 -60.53
C ALA A 42 49.42 -177.45 -61.12
N ASP A 43 49.22 -177.36 -62.43
CA ASP A 43 48.87 -176.10 -63.11
C ASP A 43 47.45 -175.62 -62.76
N LEU A 44 46.50 -176.53 -62.59
CA LEU A 44 45.13 -176.19 -62.18
C LEU A 44 45.08 -175.54 -60.78
N ARG A 45 45.97 -175.91 -59.86
CA ARG A 45 46.04 -175.32 -58.51
C ARG A 45 46.69 -173.92 -58.52
N ARG A 46 47.71 -173.68 -59.34
CA ARG A 46 48.30 -172.34 -59.51
C ARG A 46 47.33 -171.34 -60.15
N ARG A 47 46.54 -171.81 -61.12
CA ARG A 47 45.56 -170.96 -61.82
C ARG A 47 44.42 -170.49 -60.92
N PHE A 48 43.99 -171.32 -59.96
CA PHE A 48 42.96 -170.93 -58.99
C PHE A 48 43.44 -169.85 -58.01
N ALA A 49 44.67 -169.93 -57.52
CA ALA A 49 45.23 -168.92 -56.60
C ALA A 49 45.41 -167.54 -57.26
N LEU A 50 45.79 -167.51 -58.55
CA LEU A 50 45.89 -166.28 -59.33
C LEU A 50 44.51 -165.62 -59.55
N LEU A 51 43.47 -166.41 -59.85
CA LEU A 51 42.10 -165.90 -60.01
C LEU A 51 41.52 -165.33 -58.71
N GLU A 52 41.85 -165.89 -57.55
CA GLU A 52 41.43 -165.33 -56.27
C GLU A 52 42.14 -163.99 -55.96
N GLY A 53 43.41 -163.85 -56.35
CA GLY A 53 44.15 -162.59 -56.26
C GLY A 53 43.57 -161.49 -57.16
N GLU A 54 43.25 -161.83 -58.42
CA GLU A 54 42.64 -160.90 -59.38
C GLU A 54 41.24 -160.46 -58.95
N ARG A 55 40.42 -161.37 -58.39
CA ARG A 55 39.10 -161.01 -57.86
C ARG A 55 39.20 -160.03 -56.69
N LYS A 56 40.20 -160.19 -55.82
CA LYS A 56 40.41 -159.30 -54.67
C LYS A 56 40.91 -157.91 -55.09
N ALA A 57 41.87 -157.84 -56.00
CA ALA A 57 42.37 -156.57 -56.53
C ALA A 57 41.28 -155.77 -57.29
N SER A 58 40.42 -156.46 -58.03
CA SER A 58 39.29 -155.85 -58.76
C SER A 58 38.22 -155.28 -57.81
N PHE A 59 37.97 -155.95 -56.68
CA PHE A 59 37.03 -155.48 -55.67
C PHE A 59 37.57 -154.26 -54.90
N GLU A 60 38.85 -154.26 -54.55
CA GLU A 60 39.51 -153.14 -53.88
C GLU A 60 39.55 -151.88 -54.78
N THR A 61 39.84 -152.04 -56.07
CA THR A 61 39.78 -150.92 -57.04
C THR A 61 38.36 -150.40 -57.26
N ALA A 62 37.34 -151.27 -57.29
CA ALA A 62 35.95 -150.84 -57.38
C ALA A 62 35.49 -150.05 -56.12
N GLN A 63 35.92 -150.47 -54.92
CA GLN A 63 35.63 -149.74 -53.68
C GLN A 63 36.27 -148.35 -53.64
N LEU A 64 37.54 -148.23 -54.06
CA LEU A 64 38.25 -146.96 -54.16
C LEU A 64 37.56 -145.99 -55.14
N SER A 65 37.18 -146.47 -56.32
CA SER A 65 36.40 -145.72 -57.31
C SER A 65 35.07 -145.22 -56.72
N MET A 66 34.37 -146.07 -55.98
CA MET A 66 33.10 -145.71 -55.37
C MET A 66 33.25 -144.67 -54.24
N HIS A 67 34.36 -144.69 -53.51
CA HIS A 67 34.71 -143.67 -52.51
C HIS A 67 35.02 -142.32 -53.17
N GLN A 68 35.87 -142.31 -54.20
CA GLN A 68 36.20 -141.10 -54.97
C GLN A 68 34.96 -140.46 -55.59
N ASN A 69 34.06 -141.26 -56.17
CA ASN A 69 32.81 -140.76 -56.73
C ASN A 69 31.88 -140.15 -55.67
N LYS A 70 31.86 -140.67 -54.43
CA LYS A 70 31.09 -140.07 -53.33
C LYS A 70 31.66 -138.72 -52.89
N GLU A 71 32.98 -138.56 -52.85
CA GLU A 71 33.62 -137.29 -52.50
C GLU A 71 33.35 -136.20 -53.53
N ILE A 72 33.44 -136.53 -54.83
CA ILE A 72 33.12 -135.59 -55.92
C ILE A 72 31.67 -135.11 -55.84
N ILE A 73 30.72 -136.00 -55.55
CA ILE A 73 29.30 -135.63 -55.39
C ILE A 73 29.10 -134.67 -54.21
N ASN A 74 29.83 -134.85 -53.11
CA ASN A 74 29.73 -133.96 -51.94
C ASN A 74 30.31 -132.57 -52.25
N GLN A 75 31.46 -132.49 -52.92
CA GLN A 75 32.04 -131.22 -53.36
C GLN A 75 31.07 -130.44 -54.26
N MET A 76 30.49 -131.11 -55.26
CA MET A 76 29.50 -130.49 -56.16
C MET A 76 28.22 -130.00 -55.46
N LYS A 77 27.84 -130.63 -54.34
CA LYS A 77 26.69 -130.18 -53.52
C LYS A 77 27.04 -128.96 -52.67
N GLU A 78 28.23 -128.91 -52.10
CA GLU A 78 28.71 -127.75 -51.35
C GLU A 78 28.87 -126.53 -52.25
N GLU A 79 29.43 -126.70 -53.44
CA GLU A 79 29.53 -125.64 -54.45
C GLU A 79 28.15 -125.13 -54.89
N ASN A 80 27.18 -126.03 -55.11
CA ASN A 80 25.80 -125.62 -55.43
C ASN A 80 25.14 -124.86 -54.28
N LYS A 81 25.42 -125.21 -53.03
CA LYS A 81 24.90 -124.50 -51.86
C LYS A 81 25.53 -123.11 -51.74
N ALA A 82 26.83 -122.99 -51.99
CA ALA A 82 27.55 -121.72 -51.99
C ALA A 82 27.03 -120.78 -53.10
N LEU A 83 26.88 -121.27 -54.33
CA LEU A 83 26.35 -120.49 -55.45
C LEU A 83 24.91 -120.01 -55.21
N ARG A 84 24.06 -120.83 -54.57
CA ARG A 84 22.69 -120.41 -54.20
C ARG A 84 22.67 -119.33 -53.11
N ALA A 85 23.60 -119.39 -52.16
CA ALA A 85 23.76 -118.35 -51.14
C ALA A 85 24.24 -117.03 -51.78
N GLU A 86 25.20 -117.10 -52.70
CA GLU A 86 25.71 -115.95 -53.46
C GLU A 86 24.60 -115.25 -54.28
N ILE A 87 23.77 -116.04 -54.98
CA ILE A 87 22.63 -115.51 -55.77
C ILE A 87 21.58 -114.86 -54.86
N SER A 88 21.34 -115.42 -53.67
CA SER A 88 20.40 -114.85 -52.69
C SER A 88 20.90 -113.52 -52.12
N ARG A 89 22.22 -113.40 -51.89
CA ARG A 89 22.84 -112.14 -51.46
C ARG A 89 22.70 -111.05 -52.53
N MET A 90 22.98 -111.39 -53.78
CA MET A 90 22.88 -110.47 -54.92
C MET A 90 21.42 -110.02 -55.21
N HIS A 91 20.42 -110.84 -54.90
CA HIS A 91 19.01 -110.46 -55.06
C HIS A 91 18.41 -109.74 -53.84
N GLY A 92 19.07 -109.79 -52.67
CA GLY A 92 18.66 -109.08 -51.46
C GLY A 92 18.98 -107.58 -51.49
N GLU A 93 20.00 -107.17 -52.23
CA GLU A 93 20.38 -105.77 -52.40
C GLU A 93 19.67 -105.15 -53.61
N LYS A 94 18.41 -104.73 -53.42
CA LYS A 94 17.77 -103.78 -54.34
C LYS A 94 18.49 -102.43 -54.22
N PRO A 95 18.89 -101.77 -55.33
CA PRO A 95 19.49 -100.45 -55.26
C PRO A 95 18.50 -99.45 -54.65
N GLN A 96 18.96 -98.67 -53.66
CA GLN A 96 18.20 -97.53 -53.14
C GLN A 96 17.87 -96.59 -54.30
N SER A 97 16.59 -96.22 -54.46
CA SER A 97 16.12 -95.40 -55.59
C SER A 97 16.75 -94.01 -55.55
N THR A 98 17.67 -93.74 -56.49
CA THR A 98 18.30 -92.41 -56.69
C THR A 98 17.29 -91.31 -56.96
N GLU A 99 16.11 -91.65 -57.49
CA GLU A 99 15.01 -90.69 -57.73
C GLU A 99 14.48 -90.07 -56.43
N GLN A 100 14.35 -90.86 -55.34
CA GLN A 100 13.84 -90.33 -54.07
C GLN A 100 14.79 -89.33 -53.40
N GLN A 101 16.10 -89.52 -53.57
CA GLN A 101 17.10 -88.58 -53.05
C GLN A 101 17.12 -87.28 -53.86
N VAL A 102 17.01 -87.37 -55.20
CA VAL A 102 16.91 -86.20 -56.08
C VAL A 102 15.65 -85.39 -55.78
N GLU A 103 14.51 -86.06 -55.55
CA GLU A 103 13.26 -85.40 -55.19
C GLU A 103 13.33 -84.70 -53.82
N SER A 104 13.99 -85.31 -52.83
CA SER A 104 14.24 -84.68 -51.53
C SER A 104 15.09 -83.41 -51.65
N VAL A 105 16.20 -83.47 -52.40
CA VAL A 105 17.08 -82.31 -52.60
C VAL A 105 16.38 -81.22 -53.42
N MET A 106 15.59 -81.58 -54.43
CA MET A 106 14.78 -80.60 -55.17
C MET A 106 13.77 -79.89 -54.26
N ASN A 107 13.12 -80.62 -53.36
CA ASN A 107 12.19 -80.03 -52.39
C ASN A 107 12.90 -79.10 -51.40
N GLU A 108 14.11 -79.45 -50.94
CA GLU A 108 14.94 -78.58 -50.10
C GLU A 108 15.38 -77.31 -50.83
N VAL A 109 15.80 -77.42 -52.09
CA VAL A 109 16.17 -76.27 -52.94
C VAL A 109 14.96 -75.36 -53.15
N GLN A 110 13.79 -75.91 -53.45
CA GLN A 110 12.57 -75.11 -53.58
C GLN A 110 12.18 -74.43 -52.26
N ALA A 111 12.35 -75.10 -51.12
CA ALA A 111 12.10 -74.50 -49.81
C ALA A 111 13.10 -73.37 -49.50
N LEU A 112 14.37 -73.54 -49.84
CA LEU A 112 15.41 -72.51 -49.71
C LEU A 112 15.16 -71.31 -50.63
N GLN A 113 14.75 -71.54 -51.88
CA GLN A 113 14.37 -70.48 -52.81
C GLN A 113 13.19 -69.67 -52.28
N ARG A 114 12.11 -70.33 -51.81
CA ARG A 114 10.97 -69.64 -51.18
C ARG A 114 11.39 -68.82 -49.95
N LYS A 115 12.30 -69.34 -49.12
CA LYS A 115 12.86 -68.60 -47.97
C LYS A 115 13.68 -67.39 -48.42
N PHE A 116 14.50 -67.55 -49.46
CA PHE A 116 15.29 -66.45 -50.03
C PHE A 116 14.38 -65.36 -50.58
N ASP A 117 13.37 -65.71 -51.39
CA ASP A 117 12.43 -64.75 -51.97
C ASP A 117 11.65 -64.01 -50.88
N ALA A 118 11.22 -64.71 -49.82
CA ALA A 118 10.56 -64.11 -48.67
C ALA A 118 11.47 -63.13 -47.90
N LEU A 119 12.73 -63.50 -47.68
CA LEU A 119 13.72 -62.63 -47.04
C LEU A 119 14.07 -61.43 -47.91
N TYR A 120 14.21 -61.62 -49.22
CA TYR A 120 14.47 -60.55 -50.18
C TYR A 120 13.31 -59.54 -50.21
N ALA A 121 12.06 -60.01 -50.25
CA ALA A 121 10.88 -59.17 -50.17
C ALA A 121 10.80 -58.39 -48.84
N SER A 122 11.11 -59.05 -47.72
CA SER A 122 11.16 -58.41 -46.39
C SER A 122 12.26 -57.34 -46.31
N ASN A 123 13.45 -57.63 -46.84
CA ASN A 123 14.57 -56.69 -46.89
C ASN A 123 14.22 -55.46 -47.75
N ASN A 124 13.64 -55.67 -48.94
CA ASN A 124 13.20 -54.59 -49.81
C ASN A 124 12.12 -53.71 -49.15
N LYS A 125 11.17 -54.31 -48.42
CA LYS A 125 10.17 -53.57 -47.64
C LYS A 125 10.82 -52.73 -46.53
N ARG A 126 11.82 -53.27 -45.83
CA ARG A 126 12.58 -52.53 -44.81
C ARG A 126 13.41 -51.39 -45.42
N ARG A 127 14.02 -51.61 -46.57
CA ARG A 127 14.81 -50.59 -47.28
C ARG A 127 13.95 -49.41 -47.72
N ARG A 128 12.79 -49.67 -48.34
CA ARG A 128 11.79 -48.62 -48.65
C ARG A 128 11.33 -47.86 -47.41
N ARG A 129 11.18 -48.54 -46.27
CA ARG A 129 10.83 -47.89 -45.01
C ARG A 129 11.95 -46.98 -44.49
N LEU A 130 13.21 -47.39 -44.63
CA LEU A 130 14.36 -46.56 -44.29
C LEU A 130 14.46 -45.34 -45.21
N ASP A 131 14.27 -45.51 -46.51
CA ASP A 131 14.28 -44.39 -47.48
C ASP A 131 13.17 -43.38 -47.14
N ASN A 132 11.95 -43.86 -46.87
CA ASN A 132 10.84 -43.00 -46.45
C ASN A 132 11.10 -42.28 -45.11
N LEU A 133 11.78 -42.94 -44.17
CA LEU A 133 12.16 -42.32 -42.90
C LEU A 133 13.29 -41.30 -43.10
N GLY A 134 14.22 -41.55 -44.02
CA GLY A 134 15.27 -40.62 -44.43
C GLY A 134 14.67 -39.35 -45.04
N CYS A 135 13.76 -39.48 -46.01
CA CYS A 135 13.06 -38.32 -46.57
C CYS A 135 12.31 -37.52 -45.50
N LYS A 136 11.64 -38.18 -44.56
CA LYS A 136 10.97 -37.49 -43.44
C LYS A 136 11.94 -36.78 -42.50
N LEU A 137 13.11 -37.37 -42.25
CA LEU A 137 14.16 -36.73 -41.45
C LEU A 137 14.67 -35.47 -42.14
N ASP A 138 14.90 -35.53 -43.46
CA ASP A 138 15.36 -34.39 -44.25
C ASP A 138 14.29 -33.28 -44.33
N GLU A 139 13.01 -33.64 -44.49
CA GLU A 139 11.88 -32.70 -44.43
C GLU A 139 11.81 -31.99 -43.06
N LEU A 140 11.92 -32.75 -41.97
CA LEU A 140 11.89 -32.20 -40.61
C LEU A 140 13.13 -31.33 -40.31
N SER A 141 14.31 -31.75 -40.78
CA SER A 141 15.56 -30.98 -40.65
C SER A 141 15.47 -29.63 -41.36
N THR A 142 14.96 -29.65 -42.60
CA THR A 142 14.74 -28.44 -43.40
C THR A 142 13.70 -27.53 -42.76
N GLY A 143 12.60 -28.09 -42.26
CA GLY A 143 11.57 -27.35 -41.52
C GLY A 143 12.11 -26.69 -40.26
N SER A 144 12.97 -27.39 -39.50
CA SER A 144 13.58 -26.84 -38.27
C SER A 144 14.53 -25.67 -38.53
N GLN A 145 15.28 -25.70 -39.64
CA GLN A 145 16.18 -24.60 -40.00
C GLN A 145 15.43 -23.31 -40.39
N LEU A 146 14.23 -23.42 -40.96
CA LEU A 146 13.41 -22.26 -41.32
C LEU A 146 12.92 -21.48 -40.09
N PHE A 147 12.60 -22.17 -38.98
CA PHE A 147 12.13 -21.52 -37.75
C PHE A 147 13.26 -21.04 -36.82
N SER A 148 14.49 -21.57 -36.98
CA SER A 148 15.64 -21.17 -36.17
C SER A 148 16.45 -20.03 -36.78
N SER A 149 16.15 -19.60 -38.01
CA SER A 149 16.87 -18.50 -38.65
C SER A 149 16.42 -17.18 -38.05
N GLU A 150 17.32 -16.53 -37.31
CA GLU A 150 17.18 -15.18 -36.76
C GLU A 150 16.80 -14.12 -37.82
N ALA A 151 16.91 -14.46 -39.11
CA ALA A 151 16.54 -13.65 -40.27
C ALA A 151 15.08 -13.82 -40.73
N ALA A 152 14.28 -14.66 -40.05
CA ALA A 152 12.86 -14.81 -40.33
C ALA A 152 12.15 -13.43 -40.28
N PRO A 153 11.26 -13.13 -41.24
CA PRO A 153 10.57 -11.84 -41.29
C PRO A 153 9.77 -11.56 -40.02
N GLU A 154 9.24 -12.60 -39.36
CA GLU A 154 8.52 -12.51 -38.08
C GLU A 154 9.44 -12.07 -36.94
N MET A 155 10.67 -12.58 -36.87
CA MET A 155 11.64 -12.19 -35.83
C MET A 155 12.06 -10.72 -35.98
N ARG A 156 12.19 -10.24 -37.22
CA ARG A 156 12.42 -8.81 -37.51
C ARG A 156 11.23 -7.95 -37.11
N GLN A 157 10.01 -8.42 -37.35
CA GLN A 157 8.80 -7.72 -36.93
C GLN A 157 8.69 -7.64 -35.41
N ILE A 158 9.01 -8.71 -34.69
CA ILE A 158 9.07 -8.73 -33.22
C ILE A 158 10.06 -7.68 -32.72
N ARG A 159 11.29 -7.62 -33.27
CA ARG A 159 12.29 -6.59 -32.90
C ARG A 159 11.81 -5.16 -33.14
N VAL A 160 11.08 -4.91 -34.22
CA VAL A 160 10.54 -3.56 -34.51
C VAL A 160 9.44 -3.20 -33.51
N LEU A 161 8.58 -4.15 -33.16
CA LEU A 161 7.53 -3.96 -32.16
C LEU A 161 8.12 -3.75 -30.76
N GLU A 162 9.14 -4.51 -30.37
CA GLU A 162 9.89 -4.33 -29.13
C GLU A 162 10.50 -2.92 -29.05
N ASN A 163 11.24 -2.50 -30.09
CA ASN A 163 11.81 -1.15 -30.14
C ASN A 163 10.75 -0.05 -30.09
N ARG A 164 9.56 -0.29 -30.66
CA ARG A 164 8.45 0.66 -30.61
C ARG A 164 7.83 0.72 -29.21
N LEU A 165 7.72 -0.43 -28.54
CA LEU A 165 7.26 -0.52 -27.15
C LEU A 165 8.22 0.19 -26.21
N ASP A 166 9.53 -0.05 -26.33
CA ASP A 166 10.56 0.60 -25.52
C ASP A 166 10.52 2.13 -25.69
N LYS A 167 10.41 2.61 -26.93
CA LYS A 167 10.23 4.05 -27.20
C LYS A 167 8.96 4.61 -26.56
N SER A 168 7.87 3.85 -26.55
CA SER A 168 6.62 4.27 -25.89
C SER A 168 6.78 4.30 -24.37
N MET A 169 7.48 3.32 -23.79
CA MET A 169 7.76 3.29 -22.35
C MET A 169 8.63 4.47 -21.91
N VAL A 170 9.70 4.76 -22.64
CA VAL A 170 10.56 5.93 -22.35
C VAL A 170 9.74 7.22 -22.36
N LYS A 171 8.89 7.42 -23.38
CA LYS A 171 7.99 8.58 -23.46
C LYS A 171 6.98 8.63 -22.31
N HIS A 172 6.43 7.50 -21.91
CA HIS A 172 5.49 7.42 -20.78
C HIS A 172 6.18 7.80 -19.47
N ASN A 173 7.38 7.27 -19.23
CA ASN A 173 8.16 7.58 -18.04
C ASN A 173 8.57 9.05 -17.99
N GLU A 174 8.98 9.62 -19.12
CA GLU A 174 9.29 11.05 -19.24
C GLU A 174 8.04 11.92 -18.98
N ALA A 175 6.90 11.57 -19.58
CA ALA A 175 5.63 12.26 -19.34
C ALA A 175 5.18 12.16 -17.87
N ASN A 176 5.37 11.01 -17.22
CA ASN A 176 5.08 10.83 -15.80
C ASN A 176 6.02 11.63 -14.90
N SER A 177 7.31 11.71 -15.23
CA SER A 177 8.26 12.56 -14.53
C SER A 177 7.83 14.03 -14.60
N ILE A 178 7.52 14.53 -15.80
CA ILE A 178 7.02 15.89 -16.02
C ILE A 178 5.68 16.13 -15.30
N LYS A 179 4.76 15.17 -15.34
CA LYS A 179 3.48 15.25 -14.60
C LYS A 179 3.72 15.37 -13.10
N THR A 180 4.65 14.58 -12.55
CA THR A 180 4.98 14.58 -11.12
C THR A 180 5.59 15.92 -10.71
N THR A 181 6.47 16.51 -11.52
CA THR A 181 7.02 17.84 -11.24
C THR A 181 5.95 18.93 -11.30
N TYR A 182 5.05 18.91 -12.28
CA TYR A 182 3.92 19.84 -12.32
C TYR A 182 2.96 19.66 -11.14
N GLN A 183 2.70 18.43 -10.72
CA GLN A 183 1.89 18.17 -9.52
C GLN A 183 2.54 18.75 -8.26
N ALA A 184 3.87 18.62 -8.12
CA ALA A 184 4.60 19.24 -7.02
C ALA A 184 4.52 20.78 -7.07
N ILE A 185 4.66 21.39 -8.25
CA ILE A 185 4.50 22.83 -8.45
C ILE A 185 3.08 23.27 -8.06
N VAL A 186 2.04 22.58 -8.51
CA VAL A 186 0.65 22.89 -8.18
C VAL A 186 0.39 22.76 -6.67
N LYS A 187 0.94 21.72 -6.03
CA LYS A 187 0.83 21.55 -4.57
C LYS A 187 1.45 22.74 -3.84
N ARG A 188 2.67 23.13 -4.20
CA ARG A 188 3.36 24.28 -3.61
C ARG A 188 2.59 25.57 -3.84
N LEU A 189 2.06 25.82 -5.05
CA LEU A 189 1.25 27.01 -5.33
C LEU A 189 -0.04 27.05 -4.52
N ARG A 190 -0.67 25.89 -4.26
CA ARG A 190 -1.83 25.82 -3.36
C ARG A 190 -1.47 26.12 -1.92
N GLU A 191 -0.35 25.59 -1.43
CA GLU A 191 0.18 25.91 -0.10
C GLU A 191 0.53 27.41 0.04
N GLU A 192 1.19 27.99 -0.97
CA GLU A 192 1.49 29.42 -1.03
C GLU A 192 0.21 30.26 -1.06
N ARG A 193 -0.82 29.85 -1.82
CA ARG A 193 -2.15 30.50 -1.83
C ARG A 193 -2.77 30.53 -0.45
N MET A 194 -2.81 29.38 0.25
CA MET A 194 -3.31 29.33 1.63
C MET A 194 -2.45 30.19 2.58
N GLY A 195 -1.14 30.24 2.36
CA GLY A 195 -0.23 31.12 3.10
C GLY A 195 -0.53 32.61 2.90
N PHE A 196 -0.93 33.03 1.70
CA PHE A 196 -1.34 34.41 1.43
C PHE A 196 -2.63 34.78 2.15
N ASP A 197 -3.62 33.89 2.18
CA ASP A 197 -4.88 34.13 2.92
C ASP A 197 -4.60 34.36 4.43
N ASN A 198 -3.69 33.58 5.02
CA ASN A 198 -3.27 33.77 6.42
C ASN A 198 -2.55 35.12 6.65
N ARG A 199 -1.67 35.52 5.73
CA ARG A 199 -0.99 36.83 5.81
C ARG A 199 -1.98 37.98 5.65
N LEU A 200 -2.93 37.86 4.72
CA LEU A 200 -3.98 38.85 4.50
C LEU A 200 -4.86 38.99 5.74
N ALA A 201 -5.33 37.87 6.31
CA ALA A 201 -6.11 37.87 7.55
C ALA A 201 -5.32 38.46 8.74
N GLY A 202 -3.99 38.28 8.76
CA GLY A 202 -3.10 38.93 9.71
C GLY A 202 -3.09 40.45 9.55
N ILE A 203 -2.89 40.93 8.33
CA ILE A 203 -2.90 42.37 8.00
C ILE A 203 -4.26 42.99 8.32
N GLU A 204 -5.37 42.34 7.94
CA GLU A 204 -6.73 42.80 8.24
C GLU A 204 -6.99 42.93 9.74
N ARG A 205 -6.51 41.97 10.56
CA ARG A 205 -6.60 42.07 12.01
C ARG A 205 -5.82 43.27 12.55
N THR A 206 -4.60 43.50 12.05
CA THR A 206 -3.81 44.66 12.46
C THR A 206 -4.44 45.99 12.01
N LEU A 207 -5.04 46.03 10.82
CA LEU A 207 -5.76 47.20 10.32
C LEU A 207 -6.95 47.53 11.21
N LYS A 208 -7.80 46.54 11.52
CA LYS A 208 -8.93 46.71 12.44
C LYS A 208 -8.51 47.13 13.84
N SER A 209 -7.36 46.67 14.33
CA SER A 209 -6.82 47.16 15.60
C SER A 209 -6.44 48.63 15.50
N LYS A 210 -5.77 49.03 14.42
CA LYS A 210 -5.35 50.43 14.21
C LYS A 210 -6.51 51.38 13.95
N GLU A 211 -7.58 50.91 13.30
CA GLU A 211 -8.82 51.65 13.15
C GLU A 211 -9.46 51.95 14.51
N ARG A 212 -9.52 50.96 15.41
CA ARG A 212 -9.98 51.16 16.80
C ARG A 212 -9.07 52.12 17.57
N ASP A 213 -7.75 51.93 17.50
CA ASP A 213 -6.78 52.85 18.12
C ASP A 213 -6.99 54.29 17.62
N TYR A 214 -7.28 54.47 16.33
CA TYR A 214 -7.55 55.77 15.72
C TYR A 214 -8.89 56.37 16.19
N GLU A 215 -9.95 55.58 16.27
CA GLU A 215 -11.25 56.00 16.81
C GLU A 215 -11.13 56.46 18.27
N GLU A 216 -10.41 55.70 19.10
CA GLU A 216 -10.12 56.07 20.49
C GLU A 216 -9.32 57.38 20.57
N LEU A 217 -8.30 57.54 19.74
CA LEU A 217 -7.50 58.76 19.68
C LEU A 217 -8.32 59.97 19.21
N LEU A 218 -9.27 59.76 18.28
CA LEU A 218 -10.16 60.80 17.80
C LEU A 218 -11.09 61.27 18.93
N LEU A 219 -11.69 60.35 19.69
CA LEU A 219 -12.50 60.68 20.87
C LEU A 219 -11.68 61.45 21.90
N LEU A 220 -10.47 60.97 22.22
CA LEU A 220 -9.57 61.67 23.15
C LEU A 220 -9.21 63.08 22.65
N SER A 221 -9.05 63.25 21.33
CA SER A 221 -8.80 64.57 20.74
C SER A 221 -9.99 65.50 20.93
N HIS A 222 -11.23 65.02 20.73
CA HIS A 222 -12.44 65.80 20.97
C HIS A 222 -12.56 66.20 22.44
N ASP A 223 -12.30 65.28 23.37
CA ASP A 223 -12.30 65.58 24.81
C ASP A 223 -11.25 66.62 25.18
N ALA A 224 -10.04 66.51 24.61
CA ALA A 224 -8.97 67.48 24.82
C ALA A 224 -9.31 68.86 24.24
N TYR A 225 -9.95 68.91 23.06
CA TYR A 225 -10.46 70.16 22.47
C TYR A 225 -11.54 70.78 23.36
N HIS A 226 -12.48 69.99 23.86
CA HIS A 226 -13.54 70.49 24.73
C HIS A 226 -12.98 71.03 26.05
N ALA A 227 -12.04 70.31 26.68
CA ALA A 227 -11.38 70.77 27.89
C ALA A 227 -10.61 72.09 27.66
N LYS A 228 -9.94 72.23 26.51
CA LYS A 228 -9.28 73.48 26.12
C LYS A 228 -10.29 74.62 25.95
N GLU A 229 -11.39 74.40 25.25
CA GLU A 229 -12.43 75.42 25.05
C GLU A 229 -13.06 75.85 26.38
N MET A 230 -13.31 74.90 27.29
CA MET A 230 -13.78 75.19 28.64
C MET A 230 -12.78 76.05 29.41
N ALA A 231 -11.50 75.68 29.40
CA ALA A 231 -10.45 76.46 30.07
C ALA A 231 -10.29 77.87 29.46
N GLN A 232 -10.42 78.01 28.13
CA GLN A 232 -10.40 79.31 27.47
C GLN A 232 -11.62 80.16 27.83
N ALA A 233 -12.81 79.56 27.91
CA ALA A 233 -14.02 80.25 28.33
C ALA A 233 -13.95 80.69 29.80
N GLU A 234 -13.41 79.85 30.68
CA GLU A 234 -13.15 80.19 32.09
C GLU A 234 -12.12 81.31 32.22
N LEU A 235 -11.01 81.25 31.46
CA LEU A 235 -10.01 82.31 31.42
C LEU A 235 -10.63 83.63 30.97
N HIS A 236 -11.43 83.63 29.89
CA HIS A 236 -12.08 84.83 29.39
C HIS A 236 -13.09 85.41 30.40
N ARG A 237 -13.87 84.56 31.09
CA ARG A 237 -14.76 84.99 32.18
C ARG A 237 -13.97 85.61 33.34
N PHE A 238 -12.84 85.02 33.69
CA PHE A 238 -11.97 85.54 34.74
C PHE A 238 -11.36 86.88 34.34
N GLU A 239 -10.84 87.01 33.12
CA GLU A 239 -10.32 88.27 32.58
C GLU A 239 -11.38 89.37 32.57
N GLN A 240 -12.61 89.05 32.13
CA GLN A 240 -13.74 89.97 32.21
C GLN A 240 -14.03 90.41 33.64
N GLY A 241 -14.09 89.47 34.59
CA GLY A 241 -14.29 89.79 36.00
C GLY A 241 -13.19 90.71 36.58
N VAL A 242 -11.93 90.45 36.25
CA VAL A 242 -10.80 91.32 36.66
C VAL A 242 -10.89 92.71 36.05
N MET A 243 -11.33 92.82 34.78
CA MET A 243 -11.51 94.12 34.11
C MET A 243 -12.69 94.90 34.70
N GLU A 244 -13.79 94.23 35.02
CA GLU A 244 -14.93 94.84 35.73
C GLU A 244 -14.54 95.34 37.12
N GLU A 245 -13.79 94.53 37.88
CA GLU A 245 -13.31 94.91 39.22
C GLU A 245 -12.32 96.09 39.14
N ARG A 246 -11.42 96.11 38.15
CA ARG A 246 -10.55 97.27 37.89
C ARG A 246 -11.36 98.53 37.57
N ASN A 247 -12.33 98.42 36.66
CA ASN A 247 -13.22 99.53 36.31
C ASN A 247 -14.01 100.03 37.52
N GLN A 248 -14.48 99.12 38.37
CA GLN A 248 -15.19 99.46 39.60
C GLN A 248 -14.28 100.17 40.60
N ARG A 249 -13.06 99.66 40.82
CA ARG A 249 -12.05 100.33 41.65
C ARG A 249 -11.67 101.70 41.11
N ASP A 250 -11.51 101.85 39.80
CA ASP A 250 -11.19 103.14 39.17
C ASP A 250 -12.34 104.14 39.33
N ARG A 251 -13.61 103.70 39.20
CA ARG A 251 -14.78 104.53 39.50
C ARG A 251 -14.79 104.97 40.96
N GLU A 252 -14.61 104.05 41.91
CA GLU A 252 -14.56 104.39 43.33
C GLU A 252 -13.42 105.35 43.68
N VAL A 253 -12.25 105.19 43.06
CA VAL A 253 -11.12 106.11 43.21
C VAL A 253 -11.47 107.48 42.61
N GLN A 254 -12.13 107.54 41.45
CA GLN A 254 -12.60 108.78 40.84
C GLN A 254 -13.63 109.49 41.74
N ASP A 255 -14.62 108.77 42.27
CA ASP A 255 -15.65 109.32 43.15
C ASP A 255 -15.03 109.89 44.43
N LYS A 256 -14.09 109.15 45.05
CA LYS A 256 -13.35 109.62 46.23
C LYS A 256 -12.49 110.84 45.91
N LYS A 257 -11.82 110.87 44.75
CA LYS A 257 -11.05 112.05 44.30
C LYS A 257 -11.95 113.27 44.13
N ALA A 258 -13.11 113.11 43.51
CA ALA A 258 -14.08 114.19 43.33
C ALA A 258 -14.59 114.74 44.67
N LEU A 259 -14.86 113.86 45.65
CA LEU A 259 -15.26 114.27 46.99
C LEU A 259 -14.14 115.04 47.73
N VAL A 260 -12.89 114.56 47.61
CA VAL A 260 -11.72 115.26 48.18
C VAL A 260 -11.53 116.62 47.51
N GLU A 261 -11.62 116.70 46.18
CA GLU A 261 -11.52 117.96 45.44
C GLU A 261 -12.62 118.94 45.85
N GLN A 262 -13.86 118.46 46.00
CA GLN A 262 -14.97 119.27 46.52
C GLN A 262 -14.69 119.79 47.94
N ARG A 263 -14.16 118.96 48.84
CA ARG A 263 -13.76 119.38 50.20
C ARG A 263 -12.62 120.39 50.18
N VAL A 264 -11.60 120.19 49.36
CA VAL A 264 -10.48 121.14 49.20
C VAL A 264 -10.98 122.47 48.64
N ALA A 265 -11.87 122.45 47.66
CA ALA A 265 -12.49 123.67 47.12
C ALA A 265 -13.35 124.39 48.17
N MET A 266 -14.11 123.65 48.99
CA MET A 266 -14.87 124.22 50.10
C MET A 266 -13.96 124.82 51.17
N ASN A 267 -12.89 124.10 51.57
CA ASN A 267 -11.90 124.59 52.53
C ASN A 267 -11.17 125.82 52.00
N ARG A 268 -10.77 125.85 50.72
CA ARG A 268 -10.19 127.05 50.10
C ARG A 268 -11.15 128.23 50.15
N LYS A 269 -12.43 128.04 49.82
CA LYS A 269 -13.45 129.11 49.94
C LYS A 269 -13.59 129.61 51.38
N LEU A 270 -13.54 128.70 52.36
CA LEU A 270 -13.57 129.06 53.79
C LEU A 270 -12.30 129.79 54.22
N GLU A 271 -11.12 129.36 53.76
CA GLU A 271 -9.84 130.03 54.00
C GLU A 271 -9.79 131.42 53.36
N ASP A 272 -10.25 131.57 52.12
CA ASP A 272 -10.36 132.86 51.43
C ASP A 272 -11.33 133.77 52.16
N SER A 273 -12.50 133.27 52.57
CA SER A 273 -13.48 134.04 53.36
C SER A 273 -12.94 134.41 54.75
N GLN A 274 -12.21 133.50 55.41
CA GLN A 274 -11.53 133.81 56.68
C GLN A 274 -10.37 134.76 56.50
N ARG A 275 -9.65 134.71 55.38
CA ARG A 275 -8.56 135.64 55.06
C ARG A 275 -9.12 137.04 54.82
N GLU A 276 -10.20 137.16 54.04
CA GLU A 276 -10.93 138.42 53.87
C GLU A 276 -11.48 138.92 55.21
N LEU A 277 -12.02 138.03 56.05
CA LEU A 277 -12.50 138.39 57.37
C LEU A 277 -11.35 138.78 58.31
N ARG A 278 -10.17 138.14 58.22
CA ARG A 278 -8.97 138.49 58.98
C ARG A 278 -8.30 139.75 58.48
N GLU A 279 -8.39 140.07 57.19
CA GLU A 279 -7.98 141.37 56.65
C GLU A 279 -8.92 142.46 57.18
N ARG A 280 -10.24 142.24 57.14
CA ARG A 280 -11.24 143.13 57.77
C ARG A 280 -11.10 143.22 59.30
N GLN A 281 -10.77 142.12 59.97
CA GLN A 281 -10.55 142.07 61.41
C GLN A 281 -9.16 142.59 61.80
N ALA A 282 -8.14 142.55 60.95
CA ALA A 282 -6.86 143.22 61.18
C ALA A 282 -7.01 144.74 61.00
N GLU A 283 -7.86 145.16 60.05
CA GLU A 283 -8.32 146.55 59.93
C GLU A 283 -9.16 146.97 61.15
N GLN A 284 -9.98 146.09 61.72
CA GLN A 284 -10.76 146.34 62.95
C GLN A 284 -9.98 146.13 64.26
N ALA A 285 -8.93 145.30 64.31
CA ALA A 285 -8.11 145.04 65.50
C ALA A 285 -7.10 146.17 65.76
N VAL A 286 -6.80 147.00 64.76
CA VAL A 286 -6.18 148.32 64.99
C VAL A 286 -7.18 149.28 65.68
N ALA A 287 -8.49 149.07 65.52
CA ALA A 287 -9.56 149.87 66.13
C ALA A 287 -10.10 149.32 67.47
N GLU A 288 -9.96 148.02 67.75
CA GLU A 288 -10.52 147.35 68.94
C GLU A 288 -9.45 146.87 69.95
N ALA A 289 -8.23 147.39 69.88
CA ALA A 289 -7.21 147.25 70.94
C ALA A 289 -7.50 148.10 72.21
N ALA A 290 -8.73 148.59 72.37
CA ALA A 290 -9.11 149.54 73.40
C ALA A 290 -10.44 149.24 74.11
N GLU A 291 -10.80 147.98 74.41
CA GLU A 291 -11.64 147.77 75.60
C GLU A 291 -11.51 146.39 76.29
N LYS A 292 -11.24 146.50 77.59
CA LYS A 292 -10.99 145.51 78.65
C LYS A 292 -12.04 144.37 78.71
N LYS A 293 -11.65 143.11 78.97
CA LYS A 293 -11.23 142.47 80.25
C LYS A 293 -12.37 142.19 81.26
N ALA A 294 -12.66 140.89 81.39
CA ALA A 294 -13.01 140.10 82.60
C ALA A 294 -14.43 140.12 83.20
N ALA A 295 -15.01 138.91 83.38
CA ALA A 295 -15.47 138.30 84.66
C ALA A 295 -16.37 137.07 84.34
N GLN A 296 -15.97 135.83 84.61
CA GLN A 296 -16.08 135.04 85.85
C GLN A 296 -17.47 134.43 86.18
N VAL A 297 -17.50 133.09 86.14
CA VAL A 297 -17.93 132.12 87.19
C VAL A 297 -19.42 131.93 87.50
N SER A 298 -19.88 130.67 87.40
CA SER A 298 -20.60 129.83 88.40
C SER A 298 -21.47 128.78 87.68
N ALA A 299 -21.97 127.67 88.23
CA ALA A 299 -21.57 126.66 89.22
C ALA A 299 -22.81 125.75 89.40
N ALA A 300 -22.64 124.42 89.34
CA ALA A 300 -23.38 123.35 90.04
C ALA A 300 -24.90 123.05 89.77
N GLY A 301 -25.20 121.74 89.71
CA GLY A 301 -26.53 121.07 89.70
C GLY A 301 -26.61 120.07 88.54
N VAL A 302 -26.95 118.77 88.66
CA VAL A 302 -27.98 118.10 89.48
C VAL A 302 -27.71 116.57 89.53
N GLU A 303 -27.80 115.97 90.71
CA GLU A 303 -27.59 114.53 91.05
C GLU A 303 -28.70 113.55 90.59
N GLN A 304 -29.43 113.82 89.50
CA GLN A 304 -30.32 112.82 88.88
C GLN A 304 -29.73 112.20 87.61
N ALA A 305 -28.59 112.70 87.15
CA ALA A 305 -27.90 112.15 85.99
C ALA A 305 -27.09 110.88 86.32
N SER A 306 -26.75 110.60 87.59
CA SER A 306 -25.76 109.56 87.93
C SER A 306 -26.20 108.13 87.59
N GLU A 307 -27.49 107.78 87.68
CA GLU A 307 -27.95 106.42 87.35
C GLU A 307 -28.17 106.23 85.84
N GLU A 308 -28.58 107.28 85.12
CA GLU A 308 -28.65 107.27 83.65
C GLU A 308 -27.26 107.36 83.03
N GLN A 309 -26.33 108.09 83.66
CA GLN A 309 -24.92 108.17 83.30
C GLN A 309 -24.21 106.85 83.54
N GLN A 310 -24.46 106.15 84.65
CA GLN A 310 -23.87 104.83 84.86
C GLN A 310 -24.36 103.80 83.84
N LYS A 311 -25.65 103.81 83.48
CA LYS A 311 -26.15 102.94 82.40
C LYS A 311 -25.59 103.35 81.04
N LEU A 312 -25.43 104.64 80.78
CA LEU A 312 -24.78 105.15 79.58
C LEU A 312 -23.29 104.75 79.54
N GLU A 313 -22.59 104.81 80.66
CA GLU A 313 -21.20 104.37 80.82
C GLU A 313 -21.09 102.85 80.60
N ASP A 314 -22.01 102.05 81.15
CA ASP A 314 -22.06 100.59 80.92
C ASP A 314 -22.31 100.26 79.43
N TYR A 315 -23.22 100.97 78.76
CA TYR A 315 -23.47 100.81 77.33
C TYR A 315 -22.33 101.34 76.46
N GLU A 316 -21.66 102.42 76.88
CA GLU A 316 -20.49 102.99 76.22
C GLU A 316 -19.26 102.09 76.37
N GLU A 317 -19.06 101.47 77.54
CA GLU A 317 -18.03 100.47 77.78
C GLU A 317 -18.31 99.19 76.96
N ALA A 318 -19.56 98.73 76.91
CA ALA A 318 -19.94 97.60 76.07
C ALA A 318 -19.76 97.90 74.56
N LEU A 319 -20.11 99.11 74.12
CA LEU A 319 -19.89 99.54 72.74
C LEU A 319 -18.40 99.74 72.43
N ALA A 320 -17.61 100.24 73.38
CA ALA A 320 -16.16 100.34 73.26
C ALA A 320 -15.52 98.96 73.17
N ALA A 321 -15.95 97.99 73.97
CA ALA A 321 -15.49 96.61 73.91
C ALA A 321 -15.85 95.94 72.58
N ILE A 322 -17.07 96.17 72.06
CA ILE A 322 -17.47 95.68 70.73
C ILE A 322 -16.66 96.38 69.63
N LYS A 323 -16.46 97.70 69.72
CA LYS A 323 -15.67 98.50 68.79
C LYS A 323 -14.20 98.05 68.76
N ASP A 324 -13.60 97.76 69.91
CA ASP A 324 -12.24 97.24 70.01
C ASP A 324 -12.12 95.80 69.48
N ALA A 325 -13.12 94.95 69.73
CA ALA A 325 -13.12 93.55 69.25
C ALA A 325 -13.39 93.44 67.74
N THR A 326 -14.22 94.33 67.19
CA THR A 326 -14.60 94.35 65.76
C THR A 326 -13.72 95.28 64.92
N GLY A 327 -13.03 96.25 65.53
CA GLY A 327 -12.18 97.24 64.89
C GLY A 327 -12.95 98.27 64.04
N VAL A 328 -14.23 98.51 64.36
CA VAL A 328 -15.15 99.33 63.53
C VAL A 328 -15.84 100.40 64.36
N ASP A 329 -15.77 101.64 63.90
CA ASP A 329 -16.22 102.84 64.65
C ASP A 329 -17.71 103.15 64.51
N ASP A 330 -18.38 102.68 63.45
CA ASP A 330 -19.80 102.93 63.17
C ASP A 330 -20.65 101.70 63.56
N ALA A 331 -21.65 101.92 64.43
CA ALA A 331 -22.57 100.90 64.88
C ALA A 331 -23.32 100.22 63.72
N ASN A 332 -23.60 100.94 62.63
CA ASN A 332 -24.25 100.35 61.46
C ASN A 332 -23.31 99.43 60.66
N GLU A 333 -22.01 99.73 60.62
CA GLU A 333 -21.01 98.87 59.96
C GLU A 333 -20.77 97.60 60.79
N VAL A 334 -20.80 97.70 62.13
CA VAL A 334 -20.78 96.54 63.03
C VAL A 334 -21.97 95.62 62.74
N ILE A 335 -23.20 96.15 62.67
CA ILE A 335 -24.41 95.37 62.37
C ILE A 335 -24.31 94.70 61.00
N GLN A 336 -23.83 95.40 59.96
CA GLN A 336 -23.65 94.81 58.64
C GLN A 336 -22.59 93.70 58.62
N LYS A 337 -21.47 93.85 59.35
CA LYS A 337 -20.46 92.79 59.46
C LYS A 337 -20.99 91.57 60.20
N PHE A 338 -21.77 91.75 61.27
CA PHE A 338 -22.43 90.64 61.95
C PHE A 338 -23.42 89.90 61.04
N LEU A 339 -24.27 90.63 60.31
CA LEU A 339 -25.24 90.03 59.38
C LEU A 339 -24.54 89.30 58.22
N THR A 340 -23.51 89.89 57.63
CA THR A 340 -22.74 89.23 56.56
C THR A 340 -21.90 88.06 57.07
N GLN A 341 -21.42 88.11 58.31
CA GLN A 341 -20.75 86.99 58.97
C GLN A 341 -21.72 85.84 59.26
N GLU A 342 -22.95 86.14 59.68
CA GLU A 342 -24.00 85.13 59.88
C GLU A 342 -24.43 84.49 58.55
N ASP A 343 -24.58 85.29 57.48
CA ASP A 343 -24.86 84.81 56.13
C ASP A 343 -23.74 83.93 55.57
N THR A 344 -22.47 84.32 55.80
CA THR A 344 -21.31 83.51 55.36
C THR A 344 -21.17 82.24 56.18
N GLN A 345 -21.44 82.28 57.48
CA GLN A 345 -21.49 81.09 58.34
C GLN A 345 -22.61 80.14 57.89
N CYS A 346 -23.80 80.65 57.58
CA CYS A 346 -24.91 79.86 57.09
C CYS A 346 -24.57 79.20 55.75
N LYS A 347 -23.98 79.93 54.80
CA LYS A 347 -23.49 79.38 53.52
C LYS A 347 -22.41 78.32 53.70
N LEU A 348 -21.47 78.52 54.62
CA LEU A 348 -20.42 77.54 54.92
C LEU A 348 -21.01 76.27 55.56
N GLN A 349 -21.97 76.41 56.47
CA GLN A 349 -22.69 75.28 57.05
C GLN A 349 -23.50 74.51 55.98
N GLN A 350 -24.16 75.22 55.07
CA GLN A 350 -24.85 74.62 53.92
C GLN A 350 -23.87 73.85 53.03
N GLN A 351 -22.74 74.45 52.66
CA GLN A 351 -21.71 73.78 51.86
C GLN A 351 -21.07 72.59 52.58
N MET A 352 -20.85 72.68 53.89
CA MET A 352 -20.40 71.54 54.69
C MET A 352 -21.40 70.39 54.62
N LYS A 353 -22.69 70.70 54.75
CA LYS A 353 -23.76 69.69 54.65
C LYS A 353 -23.82 69.07 53.24
N ASP A 354 -23.79 69.88 52.19
CA ASP A 354 -23.83 69.40 50.80
C ASP A 354 -22.59 68.52 50.47
N ASN A 355 -21.41 68.92 50.96
CA ASN A 355 -20.19 68.12 50.81
C ASN A 355 -20.25 66.81 51.60
N GLN A 356 -20.81 66.83 52.81
CA GLN A 356 -21.02 65.64 53.61
C GLN A 356 -21.97 64.66 52.90
N GLU A 357 -23.10 65.13 52.37
CA GLU A 357 -24.03 64.32 51.58
C GLU A 357 -23.38 63.76 50.30
N LYS A 358 -22.47 64.52 49.68
CA LYS A 358 -21.72 64.06 48.50
C LYS A 358 -20.70 62.98 48.86
N ILE A 359 -20.01 63.11 50.00
CA ILE A 359 -19.09 62.09 50.51
C ILE A 359 -19.84 60.81 50.83
N GLU A 360 -21.01 60.90 51.47
CA GLU A 360 -21.86 59.75 51.78
C GLU A 360 -22.30 59.03 50.50
N ARG A 361 -22.85 59.75 49.51
CA ARG A 361 -23.21 59.18 48.20
C ARG A 361 -22.05 58.47 47.51
N LEU A 362 -20.88 59.12 47.42
CA LEU A 362 -19.69 58.52 46.81
C LEU A 362 -19.18 57.30 47.60
N SER A 363 -19.31 57.32 48.93
CA SER A 363 -18.94 56.19 49.78
C SER A 363 -19.87 54.99 49.55
N GLU A 364 -21.18 55.21 49.39
CA GLU A 364 -22.15 54.18 49.04
C GLU A 364 -21.89 53.59 47.66
N GLU A 365 -21.65 54.42 46.64
CA GLU A 365 -21.28 53.96 45.30
C GLU A 365 -20.01 53.13 45.32
N ARG A 366 -18.98 53.57 46.05
CA ARG A 366 -17.75 52.80 46.26
C ARG A 366 -18.03 51.45 46.90
N THR A 367 -18.90 51.38 47.90
CA THR A 367 -19.28 50.08 48.51
C THR A 367 -20.04 49.18 47.54
N LYS A 368 -20.97 49.73 46.74
CA LYS A 368 -21.68 48.98 45.69
C LYS A 368 -20.72 48.41 44.65
N PHE A 369 -19.80 49.22 44.12
CA PHE A 369 -18.78 48.73 43.18
C PHE A 369 -17.85 47.70 43.81
N ARG A 370 -17.49 47.86 45.09
CA ARG A 370 -16.67 46.88 45.80
C ARG A 370 -17.40 45.54 45.95
N MET A 371 -18.68 45.55 46.31
CA MET A 371 -19.51 44.35 46.36
C MET A 371 -19.66 43.71 44.98
N GLN A 372 -19.89 44.49 43.92
CA GLN A 372 -19.95 43.94 42.54
C GLN A 372 -18.62 43.33 42.11
N VAL A 373 -17.48 43.91 42.51
CA VAL A 373 -16.16 43.35 42.24
C VAL A 373 -15.94 42.07 43.04
N GLU A 374 -16.35 42.01 44.30
CA GLU A 374 -16.31 40.78 45.10
C GLU A 374 -17.22 39.71 44.49
N GLU A 375 -18.46 40.06 44.13
CA GLU A 375 -19.38 39.18 43.44
C GLU A 375 -18.79 38.68 42.11
N LEU A 376 -18.18 39.52 41.28
CA LEU A 376 -17.54 39.07 40.04
C LEU A 376 -16.29 38.21 40.30
N LYS A 377 -15.54 38.48 41.37
CA LYS A 377 -14.39 37.67 41.79
C LYS A 377 -14.79 36.29 42.30
N PHE A 378 -15.97 36.16 42.92
CA PHE A 378 -16.46 34.91 43.51
C PHE A 378 -17.52 34.18 42.65
N SER A 379 -18.28 34.89 41.80
CA SER A 379 -19.31 34.34 40.90
C SER A 379 -18.74 33.98 39.53
N SER A 380 -17.71 34.68 39.03
CA SER A 380 -16.85 34.08 38.02
C SER A 380 -15.98 33.07 38.75
N GLY A 381 -16.48 31.83 38.85
CA GLY A 381 -15.83 30.72 39.54
C GLY A 381 -14.32 30.85 39.42
N GLY A 382 -13.66 30.88 40.58
CA GLY A 382 -12.26 31.26 40.72
C GLY A 382 -11.39 30.57 39.69
N VAL A 383 -10.20 31.11 39.43
CA VAL A 383 -9.25 30.63 38.41
C VAL A 383 -9.16 29.08 38.33
N ALA A 384 -9.36 28.38 39.44
CA ALA A 384 -9.55 26.93 39.52
C ALA A 384 -10.70 26.35 38.67
N ASN A 385 -11.94 26.83 38.78
CA ASN A 385 -13.09 26.30 38.02
C ASN A 385 -12.98 26.61 36.52
N ARG A 386 -12.36 27.75 36.17
CA ARG A 386 -12.05 28.07 34.76
C ARG A 386 -10.98 27.14 34.18
N ARG A 387 -9.93 26.84 34.95
CA ARG A 387 -8.91 25.87 34.54
C ARG A 387 -9.49 24.47 34.40
N GLN A 388 -10.31 24.03 35.35
CA GLN A 388 -10.93 22.72 35.30
C GLN A 388 -11.90 22.59 34.11
N ALA A 389 -12.70 23.62 33.83
CA ALA A 389 -13.54 23.64 32.63
C ALA A 389 -12.70 23.63 31.33
N ILE A 390 -11.56 24.32 31.30
CA ILE A 390 -10.65 24.29 30.15
C ILE A 390 -10.02 22.90 29.99
N GLU A 391 -9.55 22.28 31.07
CA GLU A 391 -9.01 20.91 31.08
C GLU A 391 -10.06 19.89 30.64
N ASP A 392 -11.32 20.03 31.09
CA ASP A 392 -12.43 19.19 30.66
C ASP A 392 -12.73 19.37 29.16
N PHE A 393 -12.69 20.60 28.65
CA PHE A 393 -12.85 20.85 27.21
C PHE A 393 -11.67 20.34 26.38
N GLU A 394 -10.44 20.46 26.88
CA GLU A 394 -9.25 19.91 26.26
C GLU A 394 -9.30 18.38 26.21
N LYS A 395 -9.75 17.74 27.30
CA LYS A 395 -9.97 16.29 27.37
C LYS A 395 -11.09 15.84 26.42
N HIS A 396 -12.20 16.57 26.34
CA HIS A 396 -13.23 16.25 25.36
C HIS A 396 -12.76 16.44 23.92
N LEU A 397 -11.92 17.45 23.65
CA LEU A 397 -11.30 17.65 22.34
C LEU A 397 -10.36 16.51 21.97
N SER A 398 -9.52 16.04 22.90
CA SER A 398 -8.61 14.92 22.64
C SER A 398 -9.40 13.61 22.42
N GLU A 399 -10.40 13.31 23.25
CA GLU A 399 -11.25 12.13 23.10
C GLU A 399 -12.02 12.13 21.76
N VAL A 400 -12.54 13.28 21.33
CA VAL A 400 -13.22 13.41 20.05
C VAL A 400 -12.23 13.30 18.89
N GLY A 401 -11.02 13.86 19.03
CA GLY A 401 -9.94 13.72 18.06
C GLY A 401 -9.54 12.27 17.84
N GLU A 402 -9.30 11.52 18.92
CA GLU A 402 -8.97 10.09 18.81
C GLU A 402 -10.11 9.26 18.22
N LYS A 403 -11.37 9.57 18.55
CA LYS A 403 -12.53 8.90 17.95
C LYS A 403 -12.62 9.20 16.46
N PHE A 404 -12.34 10.43 16.06
CA PHE A 404 -12.29 10.83 14.66
C PHE A 404 -11.19 10.07 13.92
N ASP A 405 -9.97 10.02 14.46
CA ASP A 405 -8.84 9.31 13.83
C ASP A 405 -9.09 7.81 13.73
N ARG A 406 -9.65 7.19 14.79
CA ARG A 406 -10.08 5.78 14.75
C ARG A 406 -11.13 5.53 13.68
N ASN A 407 -12.13 6.39 13.55
CA ASN A 407 -13.15 6.27 12.52
C ASN A 407 -12.57 6.51 11.13
N ARG A 408 -11.71 7.50 10.96
CA ARG A 408 -11.00 7.78 9.70
C ARG A 408 -10.18 6.58 9.25
N ALA A 409 -9.39 5.97 10.14
CA ALA A 409 -8.62 4.77 9.81
C ALA A 409 -9.52 3.57 9.44
N ARG A 410 -10.70 3.43 10.07
CA ARG A 410 -11.71 2.43 9.65
C ARG A 410 -12.25 2.74 8.26
N TYR A 411 -12.62 3.99 7.98
CA TYR A 411 -13.10 4.42 6.66
C TYR A 411 -12.04 4.22 5.57
N GLU A 412 -10.79 4.58 5.82
CA GLU A 412 -9.69 4.37 4.87
C GLU A 412 -9.48 2.88 4.56
N ARG A 413 -9.57 2.00 5.57
CA ARG A 413 -9.54 0.54 5.36
C ARG A 413 -10.71 0.04 4.52
N VAL A 414 -11.95 0.47 4.84
CA VAL A 414 -13.15 0.06 4.09
C VAL A 414 -13.10 0.60 2.66
N ALA A 415 -12.67 1.85 2.45
CA ALA A 415 -12.50 2.42 1.13
C ALA A 415 -11.47 1.65 0.29
N LYS A 416 -10.35 1.24 0.90
CA LYS A 416 -9.37 0.39 0.22
C LYS A 416 -9.96 -0.97 -0.18
N MET A 417 -10.68 -1.63 0.73
CA MET A 417 -11.37 -2.88 0.41
C MET A 417 -12.38 -2.71 -0.74
N LEU A 418 -13.13 -1.60 -0.76
CA LEU A 418 -14.07 -1.31 -1.85
C LEU A 418 -13.37 -1.08 -3.19
N ILE A 419 -12.22 -0.40 -3.20
CA ILE A 419 -11.39 -0.23 -4.41
C ILE A 419 -10.89 -1.59 -4.91
N ASP A 420 -10.39 -2.44 -4.01
CA ASP A 420 -9.90 -3.77 -4.35
C ASP A 420 -11.03 -4.67 -4.87
N MET A 421 -12.23 -4.61 -4.25
CA MET A 421 -13.43 -5.31 -4.72
C MET A 421 -13.84 -4.82 -6.10
N LYS A 422 -13.90 -3.50 -6.33
CA LYS A 422 -14.23 -2.93 -7.64
C LYS A 422 -13.26 -3.40 -8.72
N ALA A 423 -11.96 -3.34 -8.46
CA ALA A 423 -10.95 -3.86 -9.38
C ALA A 423 -11.12 -5.37 -9.62
N GLY A 424 -11.52 -6.13 -8.59
CA GLY A 424 -11.87 -7.55 -8.72
C GLY A 424 -13.08 -7.80 -9.64
N VAL A 425 -14.15 -7.02 -9.48
CA VAL A 425 -15.35 -7.08 -10.32
C VAL A 425 -15.05 -6.66 -11.75
N ASP A 426 -14.30 -5.59 -11.97
CA ASP A 426 -13.88 -5.14 -13.31
C ASP A 426 -13.05 -6.24 -14.02
N ASN A 427 -12.09 -6.84 -13.31
CA ASN A 427 -11.30 -7.95 -13.84
C ASN A 427 -12.16 -9.20 -14.17
N LEU A 428 -13.21 -9.45 -13.38
CA LEU A 428 -14.14 -10.54 -13.64
C LEU A 428 -15.01 -10.23 -14.86
N ALA A 429 -15.52 -9.01 -14.97
CA ALA A 429 -16.30 -8.54 -16.10
C ALA A 429 -15.50 -8.64 -17.41
N ASP A 430 -14.24 -8.21 -17.41
CA ASP A 430 -13.30 -8.30 -18.54
C ASP A 430 -13.12 -9.74 -19.02
N LYS A 431 -12.92 -10.69 -18.09
CA LYS A 431 -12.78 -12.12 -18.42
C LYS A 431 -14.06 -12.73 -18.97
N LEU A 432 -15.22 -12.17 -18.62
CA LEU A 432 -16.53 -12.64 -19.04
C LEU A 432 -17.08 -11.89 -20.27
N VAL A 433 -16.32 -10.96 -20.87
CA VAL A 433 -16.69 -10.28 -22.13
C VAL A 433 -17.08 -11.23 -23.26
N PRO A 434 -16.39 -12.38 -23.49
CA PRO A 434 -16.73 -13.29 -24.59
C PRO A 434 -18.11 -13.97 -24.46
N ILE A 435 -18.70 -13.99 -23.26
CA ILE A 435 -19.95 -14.69 -22.97
C ILE A 435 -21.11 -13.69 -23.13
N LYS A 436 -21.83 -13.83 -24.24
CA LYS A 436 -23.01 -13.02 -24.54
C LYS A 436 -24.22 -13.59 -23.83
N LEU A 437 -24.90 -12.80 -23.01
CA LEU A 437 -26.23 -13.12 -22.48
C LEU A 437 -27.29 -12.78 -23.56
N GLU A 438 -28.37 -13.56 -23.64
CA GLU A 438 -29.47 -13.20 -24.53
C GLU A 438 -30.30 -12.08 -23.86
N GLY A 439 -30.15 -10.86 -24.37
CA GLY A 439 -30.85 -9.67 -23.91
C GLY A 439 -30.07 -8.86 -22.87
N GLY A 440 -29.55 -7.69 -23.29
CA GLY A 440 -29.00 -6.66 -22.39
C GLY A 440 -27.65 -6.11 -22.85
N ALA A 441 -27.64 -4.83 -23.24
CA ALA A 441 -26.44 -4.10 -23.63
C ALA A 441 -25.41 -4.03 -22.48
N LEU A 442 -24.12 -3.98 -22.84
CA LEU A 442 -23.01 -3.76 -21.90
C LEU A 442 -23.26 -2.46 -21.12
N ALA A 443 -23.49 -2.56 -19.82
CA ALA A 443 -23.46 -1.41 -18.93
C ALA A 443 -21.99 -0.98 -18.79
N GLU A 444 -21.68 0.25 -19.19
CA GLU A 444 -20.37 0.85 -18.94
C GLU A 444 -20.19 1.03 -17.42
N THR A 445 -19.00 0.70 -16.93
CA THR A 445 -18.61 0.68 -15.52
C THR A 445 -18.46 2.10 -14.96
N GLY A 446 -19.57 2.70 -14.53
CA GLY A 446 -19.61 3.85 -13.62
C GLY A 446 -19.67 3.42 -12.14
N ASP A 447 -19.30 4.30 -11.20
CA ASP A 447 -19.26 4.02 -9.75
C ASP A 447 -20.60 3.56 -9.15
N GLU A 448 -21.74 3.88 -9.76
CA GLU A 448 -23.08 3.40 -9.37
C GLU A 448 -23.44 2.02 -9.97
N SER A 449 -22.60 1.47 -10.86
CA SER A 449 -22.88 0.27 -11.68
C SER A 449 -22.15 -0.98 -11.19
N VAL A 450 -21.38 -0.92 -10.09
CA VAL A 450 -20.59 -2.07 -9.60
C VAL A 450 -21.46 -3.25 -9.17
N GLU A 451 -22.64 -2.99 -8.61
CA GLU A 451 -23.61 -4.03 -8.27
C GLU A 451 -24.22 -4.66 -9.54
N ASP A 452 -24.61 -3.82 -10.51
CA ASP A 452 -25.16 -4.26 -11.79
C ASP A 452 -24.14 -5.07 -12.61
N THR A 453 -22.87 -4.68 -12.59
CA THR A 453 -21.80 -5.40 -13.28
C THR A 453 -21.50 -6.73 -12.59
N LEU A 454 -21.59 -6.79 -11.27
CA LEU A 454 -21.48 -8.04 -10.51
C LEU A 454 -22.64 -9.00 -10.79
N GLN A 455 -23.89 -8.50 -10.84
CA GLN A 455 -25.06 -9.29 -11.24
C GLN A 455 -24.95 -9.83 -12.68
N GLN A 456 -24.42 -9.01 -13.60
CA GLN A 456 -24.13 -9.47 -14.97
C GLN A 456 -23.02 -10.54 -15.01
N CYS A 457 -21.99 -10.40 -14.17
CA CYS A 457 -20.94 -11.43 -14.03
C CYS A 457 -21.53 -12.74 -13.50
N GLU A 458 -22.40 -12.68 -12.49
CA GLU A 458 -23.10 -13.84 -11.94
C GLU A 458 -23.94 -14.55 -13.01
N ALA A 459 -24.77 -13.81 -13.76
CA ALA A 459 -25.59 -14.37 -14.83
C ALA A 459 -24.73 -15.05 -15.94
N LYS A 460 -23.59 -14.45 -16.30
CA LYS A 460 -22.65 -15.04 -17.27
C LYS A 460 -21.97 -16.30 -16.73
N LEU A 461 -21.58 -16.32 -15.46
CA LEU A 461 -20.99 -17.49 -14.80
C LEU A 461 -21.99 -18.64 -14.68
N LEU A 462 -23.25 -18.36 -14.32
CA LEU A 462 -24.32 -19.36 -14.27
C LEU A 462 -24.58 -19.97 -15.66
N ARG A 463 -24.54 -19.17 -16.73
CA ARG A 463 -24.62 -19.67 -18.11
C ARG A 463 -23.44 -20.57 -18.47
N LEU A 464 -22.20 -20.18 -18.09
CA LEU A 464 -21.02 -21.02 -18.29
C LEU A 464 -21.15 -22.36 -17.54
N LEU A 465 -21.63 -22.32 -16.30
CA LEU A 465 -21.83 -23.53 -15.49
C LEU A 465 -22.86 -24.46 -16.14
N GLY A 466 -23.94 -23.90 -16.69
CA GLY A 466 -24.93 -24.65 -17.46
C GLY A 466 -24.36 -25.29 -18.73
N LEU A 467 -23.47 -24.60 -19.45
CA LEU A 467 -22.77 -25.15 -20.63
C LEU A 467 -21.77 -26.24 -20.24
N ALA A 468 -20.98 -26.02 -19.18
CA ALA A 468 -20.01 -26.98 -18.66
C ALA A 468 -20.67 -28.27 -18.14
N GLY A 469 -21.85 -28.17 -17.53
CA GLY A 469 -22.63 -29.32 -17.03
C GLY A 469 -23.13 -30.27 -18.12
N THR A 470 -23.11 -29.87 -19.41
CA THR A 470 -23.57 -30.69 -20.53
C THR A 470 -22.45 -31.45 -21.27
N GLY A 471 -21.18 -31.18 -20.97
CA GLY A 471 -20.02 -31.75 -21.66
C GLY A 471 -19.36 -32.92 -20.92
N LYS A 472 -19.79 -34.16 -21.16
CA LYS A 472 -19.09 -35.40 -20.71
C LYS A 472 -17.75 -35.68 -21.43
N ALA A 473 -17.01 -34.66 -21.88
CA ALA A 473 -15.82 -34.84 -22.72
C ALA A 473 -14.59 -34.01 -22.30
N ALA A 474 -14.56 -33.41 -21.10
CA ALA A 474 -13.47 -32.52 -20.68
C ALA A 474 -12.68 -32.99 -19.45
N SER A 475 -12.85 -34.23 -18.98
CA SER A 475 -12.18 -34.71 -17.75
C SER A 475 -10.65 -34.81 -17.87
N GLY A 476 -10.10 -34.97 -19.09
CA GLY A 476 -8.65 -35.12 -19.29
C GLY A 476 -7.88 -33.80 -19.45
N ASP A 477 -8.55 -32.71 -19.85
CA ASP A 477 -7.92 -31.40 -20.02
C ASP A 477 -7.96 -30.56 -18.72
N ILE A 478 -8.86 -30.89 -17.79
CA ILE A 478 -8.97 -30.25 -16.48
C ILE A 478 -7.75 -30.57 -15.61
N GLU A 479 -7.29 -31.82 -15.54
CA GLU A 479 -6.09 -32.20 -14.76
C GLU A 479 -4.83 -31.49 -15.27
N ARG A 480 -4.67 -31.34 -16.60
CA ARG A 480 -3.55 -30.59 -17.20
C ARG A 480 -3.63 -29.08 -16.98
N TYR A 481 -4.84 -28.54 -16.85
CA TYR A 481 -5.06 -27.13 -16.56
C TYR A 481 -4.82 -26.84 -15.08
N GLU A 482 -5.25 -27.73 -14.18
CA GLU A 482 -4.96 -27.68 -12.75
C GLU A 482 -3.46 -27.79 -12.46
N GLU A 483 -2.74 -28.70 -13.13
CA GLU A 483 -1.28 -28.84 -13.00
C GLU A 483 -0.53 -27.56 -13.43
N LYS A 484 -0.99 -26.90 -14.50
CA LYS A 484 -0.46 -25.59 -14.94
C LYS A 484 -0.85 -24.43 -14.01
N LEU A 485 -2.02 -24.48 -13.41
CA LEU A 485 -2.47 -23.45 -12.45
C LEU A 485 -1.68 -23.56 -11.14
N MET A 486 -1.39 -24.77 -10.68
CA MET A 486 -0.58 -25.05 -9.48
C MET A 486 0.88 -24.61 -9.67
N LEU A 487 1.45 -24.77 -10.87
CA LEU A 487 2.79 -24.24 -11.19
C LEU A 487 2.82 -22.70 -11.25
N ARG A 488 1.73 -22.06 -11.71
CA ARG A 488 1.63 -20.59 -11.77
C ARG A 488 1.32 -19.96 -10.41
N SER A 489 0.62 -20.68 -9.53
CA SER A 489 0.37 -20.28 -8.14
C SER A 489 1.65 -20.21 -7.32
N GLN A 490 2.69 -20.98 -7.65
CA GLN A 490 3.99 -20.87 -6.97
C GLN A 490 4.75 -19.57 -7.28
N THR A 491 4.44 -18.90 -8.39
CA THR A 491 5.16 -17.68 -8.82
C THR A 491 4.35 -16.39 -8.64
N THR A 492 3.03 -16.46 -8.46
CA THR A 492 2.17 -15.26 -8.43
C THR A 492 1.00 -15.36 -7.44
N ALA A 493 1.25 -15.74 -6.19
CA ALA A 493 0.31 -15.49 -5.08
C ALA A 493 1.01 -15.61 -3.73
N ARG A 494 1.78 -14.59 -3.34
CA ARG A 494 2.14 -14.38 -1.93
C ARG A 494 1.35 -13.17 -1.44
N VAL A 495 0.12 -13.40 -1.03
CA VAL A 495 -0.63 -12.43 -0.22
C VAL A 495 0.01 -12.46 1.15
N GLN A 496 0.79 -11.44 1.48
CA GLN A 496 1.17 -11.18 2.86
C GLN A 496 -0.09 -10.75 3.60
N LEU A 497 -0.65 -11.68 4.39
CA LEU A 497 -1.53 -11.32 5.48
C LEU A 497 -0.68 -10.51 6.47
N PRO A 498 -1.08 -9.28 6.84
CA PRO A 498 -0.44 -8.60 7.96
C PRO A 498 -0.63 -9.48 9.20
N ASP A 499 0.47 -9.68 9.92
CA ASP A 499 0.49 -10.43 11.18
C ASP A 499 -0.62 -9.94 12.09
N LYS A 500 -1.30 -10.89 12.73
CA LYS A 500 -2.17 -10.60 13.86
C LYS A 500 -1.28 -10.00 14.95
N ASP A 501 -1.36 -8.68 15.12
CA ASP A 501 -1.06 -8.09 16.41
C ASP A 501 -2.15 -8.57 17.37
N ASP A 502 -1.83 -9.67 18.04
CA ASP A 502 -2.49 -10.11 19.25
C ASP A 502 -2.28 -9.01 20.29
N GLY A 503 -3.21 -8.06 20.33
CA GLY A 503 -3.40 -7.16 21.46
C GLY A 503 -3.87 -7.98 22.65
N SER A 504 -2.92 -8.66 23.30
CA SER A 504 -3.07 -9.19 24.65
C SER A 504 -3.41 -8.00 25.55
N ASP A 505 -4.61 -8.06 26.13
CA ASP A 505 -4.84 -7.51 27.47
C ASP A 505 -3.70 -8.00 28.35
N ASP A 506 -2.94 -7.06 28.91
CA ASP A 506 -2.29 -7.23 30.21
C ASP A 506 -2.55 -5.92 30.96
N ASP A 507 -3.65 -5.94 31.70
CA ASP A 507 -3.85 -5.14 32.91
C ASP A 507 -2.73 -5.54 33.88
N ASP A 508 -1.69 -4.72 33.98
CA ASP A 508 -0.79 -4.75 35.14
C ASP A 508 -0.88 -3.38 35.84
N ASP A 509 -1.66 -3.40 36.92
CA ASP A 509 -1.58 -2.48 38.04
C ASP A 509 -0.11 -2.27 38.44
N PHE A 510 0.40 -1.05 38.30
CA PHE A 510 1.58 -0.60 39.02
C PHE A 510 1.21 0.56 39.93
N ASP A 511 0.64 0.19 41.09
CA ASP A 511 0.73 0.97 42.32
C ASP A 511 2.20 0.97 42.75
N GLY A 512 2.85 2.13 42.61
CA GLY A 512 4.23 2.38 43.00
C GLY A 512 4.30 3.72 43.73
N GLU A 513 4.22 3.62 45.04
CA GLU A 513 4.28 4.64 46.08
C GLU A 513 5.12 5.90 45.78
N ASN A 514 4.60 7.01 46.30
CA ASN A 514 5.34 8.19 46.77
C ASN A 514 6.79 7.86 47.15
N ASP A 515 7.72 8.67 46.65
CA ASP A 515 8.69 9.27 47.56
C ASP A 515 9.09 10.67 47.07
N GLU A 516 9.19 11.52 48.07
CA GLU A 516 9.51 12.93 48.07
C GLU A 516 10.89 13.19 47.44
N ASP A 517 11.00 14.28 46.67
CA ASP A 517 12.07 15.25 46.96
C ASP A 517 11.83 16.58 46.25
N VAL A 518 11.31 17.50 47.05
CA VAL A 518 11.32 18.93 46.85
C VAL A 518 12.78 19.41 46.91
N TRP A 519 13.33 19.85 45.79
CA TRP A 519 14.44 20.80 45.82
C TRP A 519 13.96 22.19 45.42
N HIS A 520 13.63 22.97 46.43
CA HIS A 520 13.47 24.41 46.30
C HIS A 520 14.84 25.08 46.07
N ARG A 521 14.80 26.07 45.17
CA ARG A 521 15.38 27.43 45.28
C ARG A 521 16.88 27.68 44.99
N ASN A 522 17.01 28.75 44.18
CA ASN A 522 18.02 29.81 44.18
C ASN A 522 19.33 29.58 43.41
N GLN A 523 19.39 30.10 42.18
CA GLN A 523 20.10 31.36 41.90
C GLN A 523 19.57 32.02 40.62
#